data_AF-A0A8J3AAY8-F1
#
_entry.id   AF-A0A8J3AAY8-F1
#
_cell.length_a   1.000
_cell.length_b   1.000
_cell.length_c   1.000
_cell.angle_alpha   90.00
_cell.angle_beta   90.00
_cell.angle_gamma   90.00
#
_symmetry.space_group_name_H-M   'P 1'
#
loop_
_entity.id
_entity.type
_entity.pdbx_description
1 polymer ?
#
loop_
_entity_poly.entity_id
_entity_poly.type
_entity_poly.pdbx_seq_one_letter_code
_entity_poly.pdbx_strand_id
1 'polypeptide(L)'
;MVSRAGFLKSVFAVTTPKKPSPQKQFIMTMMATMACSVGAAYAQPVSAATLATPLEKSAIKYVEFRGDLGLIAGSSIDSQSAMRDVHMRLASHDPTALSSGWVAYAALVAADTPEFAQAIQASIATPETKKVFLTRLRMEPRSIRELPGADKAIEAVMMMAARDATKINSLGESFIDRAYSMQNVGWAKKKLSEGMSRVYEARDYAATRERAGTPVLPAYVSAGVQLPALDQTDPEWQATWSDEDAVPQINPRATPIIDRVLVLAARYSVGEVTDPVVDGYAKSDQSRRCLNMAMLNFDQCIAATRTAYEEAFCIGEHGLNDVSGCLGWVAGAGEAEE
;
A
#
# COMPACT_ATOMS: atom_id res chain seq x y z
N MET A 1 8.96 19.89 66.15
CA MET A 1 8.18 18.64 66.36
C MET A 1 8.39 17.78 65.12
N VAL A 2 9.53 17.10 64.95
CA VAL A 2 9.95 15.76 65.48
C VAL A 2 9.07 14.59 64.99
N SER A 3 9.64 13.79 64.08
CA SER A 3 9.70 12.30 63.99
C SER A 3 9.71 11.89 62.52
N ARG A 4 10.84 11.70 61.83
CA ARG A 4 12.00 10.78 61.98
C ARG A 4 11.69 9.31 61.62
N ALA A 5 12.47 8.86 60.63
CA ALA A 5 12.43 7.61 59.87
C ALA A 5 12.94 6.37 60.63
N GLY A 6 12.63 5.19 60.08
CA GLY A 6 13.21 3.92 60.51
C GLY A 6 13.32 2.89 59.38
N PHE A 7 14.52 2.31 59.28
CA PHE A 7 14.85 0.89 59.01
C PHE A 7 14.45 0.28 57.64
N LEU A 8 15.30 -0.39 56.83
CA LEU A 8 16.45 -1.27 57.06
C LEU A 8 17.40 -1.32 55.85
N LYS A 9 18.70 -1.39 56.11
CA LYS A 9 19.73 -1.88 55.18
C LYS A 9 19.89 -3.39 55.39
N SER A 10 19.99 -4.17 54.30
CA SER A 10 20.68 -5.46 54.34
C SER A 10 21.56 -5.65 53.10
N VAL A 11 22.71 -6.24 53.37
CA VAL A 11 23.93 -6.33 52.58
C VAL A 11 23.85 -7.56 51.67
N PHE A 12 24.11 -7.40 50.36
CA PHE A 12 24.33 -8.52 49.44
C PHE A 12 25.82 -8.89 49.46
N ALA A 13 26.11 -10.11 49.88
CA ALA A 13 27.42 -10.74 49.77
C ALA A 13 27.59 -11.43 48.42
N VAL A 14 28.77 -11.22 47.83
CA VAL A 14 29.28 -11.81 46.59
C VAL A 14 29.81 -13.22 46.86
N THR A 15 29.43 -14.20 46.04
CA THR A 15 30.27 -15.36 45.72
C THR A 15 29.93 -15.90 44.33
N THR A 16 30.90 -15.84 43.41
CA THR A 16 30.89 -16.51 42.10
C THR A 16 31.35 -17.97 42.22
N PRO A 17 30.89 -18.86 41.32
CA PRO A 17 31.78 -19.95 40.90
C PRO A 17 31.79 -20.23 39.38
N LYS A 18 32.98 -20.08 38.81
CA LYS A 18 33.76 -21.04 37.99
C LYS A 18 33.07 -21.88 36.89
N LYS A 19 33.41 -21.59 35.63
CA LYS A 19 33.24 -22.45 34.43
C LYS A 19 34.15 -23.69 34.48
N PRO A 20 33.68 -24.84 33.94
CA PRO A 20 34.55 -25.85 33.34
C PRO A 20 34.30 -26.02 31.82
N SER A 21 35.37 -26.39 31.12
CA SER A 21 35.48 -26.69 29.67
C SER A 21 35.18 -28.18 29.39
N PRO A 22 35.11 -28.62 28.11
CA PRO A 22 34.22 -29.69 27.67
C PRO A 22 34.89 -31.08 27.55
N GLN A 23 34.06 -32.05 27.10
CA GLN A 23 34.41 -33.24 26.30
C GLN A 23 34.35 -34.59 27.05
N LYS A 24 33.27 -35.36 26.81
CA LYS A 24 33.29 -36.64 26.06
C LYS A 24 31.93 -37.36 26.16
N GLN A 25 31.47 -37.84 25.02
CA GLN A 25 30.32 -38.71 24.78
C GLN A 25 30.42 -40.01 25.59
N PHE A 26 29.28 -40.64 25.93
CA PHE A 26 28.94 -42.01 25.49
C PHE A 26 27.55 -42.44 26.01
N ILE A 27 26.68 -42.79 25.06
CA ILE A 27 25.67 -43.86 25.02
C ILE A 27 24.69 -43.99 26.21
N MET A 28 23.44 -43.61 25.95
CA MET A 28 22.27 -43.90 26.77
C MET A 28 21.39 -44.95 26.07
N THR A 29 21.25 -46.11 26.71
CA THR A 29 20.32 -47.18 26.32
C THR A 29 18.96 -46.94 26.98
N MET A 30 17.90 -47.10 26.18
CA MET A 30 16.49 -46.94 26.51
C MET A 30 16.01 -47.80 27.69
N MET A 31 15.15 -47.21 28.53
CA MET A 31 14.02 -47.92 29.15
C MET A 31 12.81 -46.99 29.18
N ALA A 32 11.70 -47.49 28.61
CA ALA A 32 10.47 -46.77 28.34
C ALA A 32 9.58 -46.67 29.59
N THR A 33 9.16 -45.46 29.93
CA THR A 33 7.98 -45.22 30.77
C THR A 33 6.84 -44.70 29.90
N MET A 34 5.80 -45.51 29.81
CA MET A 34 4.51 -45.23 29.19
C MET A 34 3.80 -44.14 30.01
N ALA A 35 3.75 -42.92 29.49
CA ALA A 35 2.96 -41.83 30.04
C ALA A 35 1.86 -41.46 29.05
N CYS A 36 0.60 -41.63 29.48
CA CYS A 36 -0.57 -41.08 28.79
C CYS A 36 -0.46 -39.55 28.74
N SER A 37 0.03 -39.01 27.64
CA SER A 37 -0.11 -37.59 27.32
C SER A 37 -1.45 -37.39 26.60
N VAL A 38 -2.40 -36.78 27.30
CA VAL A 38 -3.56 -36.13 26.69
C VAL A 38 -3.00 -35.12 25.69
N GLY A 39 -3.31 -35.32 24.41
CA GLY A 39 -2.82 -34.47 23.33
C GLY A 39 -3.34 -33.05 23.49
N ALA A 40 -2.50 -32.14 23.97
CA ALA A 40 -2.64 -30.74 23.66
C ALA A 40 -2.35 -30.61 22.16
N ALA A 41 -3.40 -30.37 21.37
CA ALA A 41 -3.24 -29.92 20.00
C ALA A 41 -2.47 -28.60 20.05
N TYR A 42 -1.16 -28.66 19.83
CA TYR A 42 -0.37 -27.47 19.57
C TYR A 42 -0.96 -26.85 18.30
N ALA A 43 -1.67 -25.73 18.46
CA ALA A 43 -1.97 -24.85 17.35
C ALA A 43 -0.63 -24.56 16.66
N GLN A 44 -0.48 -25.06 15.43
CA GLN A 44 0.66 -24.69 14.61
C GLN A 44 0.63 -23.17 14.47
N PRO A 45 1.76 -22.46 14.64
CA PRO A 45 1.81 -21.06 14.28
C PRO A 45 1.44 -20.96 12.81
N VAL A 46 0.33 -20.29 12.51
CA VAL A 46 -0.05 -19.93 11.15
C VAL A 46 1.13 -19.14 10.60
N SER A 47 1.76 -19.65 9.54
CA SER A 47 2.81 -18.93 8.83
C SER A 47 2.27 -17.55 8.48
N ALA A 48 2.98 -16.48 8.86
CA ALA A 48 2.71 -15.16 8.31
C ALA A 48 2.77 -15.29 6.78
N ALA A 49 1.67 -15.01 6.09
CA ALA A 49 1.67 -15.00 4.65
C ALA A 49 2.50 -13.79 4.18
N THR A 50 3.76 -14.02 3.80
CA THR A 50 4.48 -13.10 2.92
C THR A 50 3.63 -12.89 1.66
N LEU A 51 3.58 -11.66 1.08
CA LEU A 51 2.88 -11.44 -0.20
C LEU A 51 3.23 -12.55 -1.20
N ALA A 52 2.23 -13.35 -1.53
CA ALA A 52 2.40 -14.66 -2.13
C ALA A 52 2.24 -14.58 -3.64
N THR A 53 1.37 -13.69 -4.13
CA THR A 53 1.07 -13.60 -5.57
C THR A 53 1.77 -12.43 -6.24
N PRO A 54 2.05 -12.51 -7.56
CA PRO A 54 2.49 -11.37 -8.35
C PRO A 54 1.58 -10.15 -8.27
N LEU A 55 0.26 -10.34 -8.10
CA LEU A 55 -0.70 -9.24 -8.01
C LEU A 55 -0.51 -8.48 -6.70
N GLU A 56 -0.36 -9.19 -5.59
CA GLU A 56 -0.11 -8.61 -4.27
C GLU A 56 1.22 -7.83 -4.23
N LYS A 57 2.27 -8.38 -4.86
CA LYS A 57 3.56 -7.71 -5.03
C LYS A 57 3.50 -6.48 -5.94
N SER A 58 2.55 -6.41 -6.85
CA SER A 58 2.31 -5.20 -7.65
C SER A 58 1.51 -4.17 -6.85
N ALA A 59 0.43 -4.60 -6.19
CA ALA A 59 -0.46 -3.77 -5.37
C ALA A 59 0.30 -3.04 -4.26
N ILE A 60 1.34 -3.66 -3.70
CA ILE A 60 2.15 -3.05 -2.64
C ILE A 60 2.75 -1.69 -3.03
N LYS A 61 2.97 -1.42 -4.33
CA LYS A 61 3.52 -0.14 -4.78
C LYS A 61 2.56 1.03 -4.58
N TYR A 62 1.26 0.75 -4.62
CA TYR A 62 0.25 1.74 -4.26
C TYR A 62 0.05 1.85 -2.76
N VAL A 63 0.13 0.74 -2.02
CA VAL A 63 0.01 0.71 -0.56
C VAL A 63 1.19 1.43 0.11
N GLU A 64 2.42 1.25 -0.39
CA GLU A 64 3.61 2.01 0.05
C GLU A 64 3.39 3.52 -0.13
N PHE A 65 2.80 3.94 -1.25
CA PHE A 65 2.45 5.34 -1.49
C PHE A 65 1.43 5.86 -0.49
N ARG A 66 0.34 5.13 -0.24
CA ARG A 66 -0.63 5.47 0.82
C ARG A 66 0.00 5.60 2.20
N GLY A 67 0.93 4.71 2.55
CA GLY A 67 1.68 4.78 3.81
C GLY A 67 2.56 6.02 3.89
N ASP A 68 3.29 6.35 2.83
CA ASP A 68 4.09 7.59 2.78
C ASP A 68 3.21 8.84 2.89
N LEU A 69 2.02 8.86 2.28
CA LEU A 69 1.05 9.94 2.45
C LEU A 69 0.56 10.06 3.90
N GLY A 70 0.30 8.94 4.58
CA GLY A 70 -0.03 8.93 6.01
C GLY A 70 1.08 9.53 6.88
N LEU A 71 2.34 9.19 6.59
CA LEU A 71 3.50 9.79 7.27
C LEU A 71 3.63 11.29 6.99
N ILE A 72 3.40 11.71 5.74
CA ILE A 72 3.46 13.13 5.34
C ILE A 72 2.36 13.93 6.05
N ALA A 73 1.13 13.43 6.06
CA ALA A 73 0.00 14.07 6.74
C ALA A 73 0.23 14.22 8.26
N GLY A 74 0.92 13.27 8.88
CA GLY A 74 1.27 13.32 10.31
C GLY A 74 2.53 14.13 10.66
N SER A 75 3.28 14.63 9.66
CA SER A 75 4.59 15.26 9.89
C SER A 75 4.47 16.74 10.29
N SER A 76 5.26 17.16 11.28
CA SER A 76 5.47 18.60 11.57
C SER A 76 6.44 19.19 10.55
N ILE A 77 5.97 20.19 9.79
CA ILE A 77 6.79 20.89 8.79
C ILE A 77 7.27 22.21 9.38
N ASP A 78 8.34 22.15 10.16
CA ASP A 78 8.91 23.27 10.92
C ASP A 78 10.36 23.62 10.53
N SER A 79 10.90 22.94 9.52
CA SER A 79 12.27 23.09 9.06
C SER A 79 12.41 22.76 7.57
N GLN A 80 13.53 23.22 6.97
CA GLN A 80 13.85 22.90 5.58
C GLN A 80 14.13 21.41 5.37
N SER A 81 14.73 20.75 6.37
CA SER A 81 14.94 19.30 6.35
C SER A 81 13.61 18.54 6.36
N ALA A 82 12.66 18.94 7.22
CA ALA A 82 11.33 18.31 7.22
C ALA A 82 10.62 18.48 5.87
N MET A 83 10.72 19.66 5.25
CA MET A 83 10.18 19.88 3.89
C MET A 83 10.88 18.98 2.86
N ARG A 84 12.20 18.85 2.95
CA ARG A 84 12.97 18.01 2.03
C ARG A 84 12.60 16.54 2.18
N ASP A 85 12.39 16.06 3.39
CA ASP A 85 11.99 14.67 3.63
C ASP A 85 10.64 14.36 2.95
N VAL A 86 9.69 15.29 2.97
CA VAL A 86 8.41 15.15 2.24
C VAL A 86 8.65 15.07 0.73
N HIS A 87 9.42 16.00 0.16
CA HIS A 87 9.73 15.99 -1.27
C HIS A 87 10.41 14.66 -1.67
N MET A 88 11.45 14.22 -0.96
CA MET A 88 12.15 12.97 -1.27
C MET A 88 11.23 11.75 -1.20
N ARG A 89 10.32 11.70 -0.22
CA ARG A 89 9.31 10.61 -0.12
C ARG A 89 8.41 10.58 -1.34
N LEU A 90 7.77 11.70 -1.69
CA LEU A 90 6.87 11.78 -2.85
C LEU A 90 7.59 11.45 -4.15
N ALA A 91 8.76 12.05 -4.37
CA ALA A 91 9.57 11.85 -5.58
C ALA A 91 10.12 10.42 -5.74
N SER A 92 10.09 9.60 -4.67
CA SER A 92 10.61 8.24 -4.73
C SER A 92 9.65 7.18 -5.28
N HIS A 93 8.41 7.56 -5.63
CA HIS A 93 7.45 6.63 -6.21
C HIS A 93 7.58 6.63 -7.73
N ASP A 94 8.04 5.51 -8.30
CA ASP A 94 8.12 5.36 -9.76
C ASP A 94 6.72 5.45 -10.40
N PRO A 95 6.48 6.37 -11.36
CA PRO A 95 5.16 6.56 -11.96
C PRO A 95 4.58 5.30 -12.61
N THR A 96 5.42 4.44 -13.18
CA THR A 96 4.97 3.21 -13.85
C THR A 96 4.56 2.16 -12.82
N ALA A 97 5.38 1.94 -11.80
CA ALA A 97 5.09 1.04 -10.70
C ALA A 97 3.86 1.50 -9.90
N LEU A 98 3.72 2.81 -9.67
CA LEU A 98 2.56 3.39 -9.00
C LEU A 98 1.28 3.16 -9.83
N SER A 99 1.33 3.43 -11.14
CA SER A 99 0.20 3.20 -12.04
C SER A 99 -0.22 1.72 -12.06
N SER A 100 0.73 0.80 -12.19
CA SER A 100 0.43 -0.64 -12.22
C SER A 100 -0.05 -1.14 -10.86
N GLY A 101 0.56 -0.65 -9.78
CA GLY A 101 0.18 -0.98 -8.42
C GLY A 101 -1.24 -0.53 -8.07
N TRP A 102 -1.67 0.64 -8.56
CA TRP A 102 -3.05 1.09 -8.40
C TRP A 102 -4.05 0.12 -9.04
N VAL A 103 -3.77 -0.35 -10.27
CA VAL A 103 -4.65 -1.32 -10.96
C VAL A 103 -4.67 -2.66 -10.23
N ALA A 104 -3.49 -3.12 -9.77
CA ALA A 104 -3.36 -4.36 -9.02
C ALA A 104 -4.11 -4.30 -7.68
N TYR A 105 -4.00 -3.19 -6.96
CA TYR A 105 -4.73 -2.96 -5.71
C TYR A 105 -6.24 -2.86 -5.95
N ALA A 106 -6.69 -2.15 -6.99
CA ALA A 106 -8.10 -2.11 -7.37
C ALA A 106 -8.66 -3.51 -7.66
N ALA A 107 -7.86 -4.41 -8.23
CA ALA A 107 -8.27 -5.82 -8.43
C ALA A 107 -8.43 -6.57 -7.12
N LEU A 108 -7.61 -6.28 -6.09
CA LEU A 108 -7.82 -6.82 -4.75
C LEU A 108 -9.11 -6.28 -4.13
N VAL A 109 -9.40 -4.97 -4.25
CA VAL A 109 -10.68 -4.39 -3.78
C VAL A 109 -11.88 -5.07 -4.45
N ALA A 110 -11.83 -5.29 -5.77
CA ALA A 110 -12.88 -6.00 -6.48
C ALA A 110 -13.00 -7.48 -6.03
N ALA A 111 -11.88 -8.16 -5.78
CA ALA A 111 -11.89 -9.56 -5.30
C ALA A 111 -12.42 -9.68 -3.86
N ASP A 112 -12.23 -8.66 -3.03
CA ASP A 112 -12.73 -8.60 -1.65
C ASP A 112 -14.23 -8.26 -1.57
N THR A 113 -14.88 -7.96 -2.71
CA THR A 113 -16.32 -7.69 -2.77
C THR A 113 -17.11 -8.99 -2.59
N PRO A 114 -17.96 -9.12 -1.54
CA PRO A 114 -18.60 -10.39 -1.19
C PRO A 114 -19.48 -10.99 -2.28
N GLU A 115 -20.30 -10.18 -2.96
CA GLU A 115 -21.21 -10.64 -4.01
C GLU A 115 -20.45 -11.16 -5.22
N PHE A 116 -19.36 -10.49 -5.59
CA PHE A 116 -18.51 -10.89 -6.71
C PHE A 116 -17.75 -12.18 -6.39
N ALA A 117 -17.19 -12.29 -5.18
CA ALA A 117 -16.53 -13.51 -4.71
C ALA A 117 -17.49 -14.71 -4.69
N GLN A 118 -18.73 -14.52 -4.24
CA GLN A 118 -19.76 -15.57 -4.25
C GLN A 118 -20.13 -16.01 -5.68
N ALA A 119 -20.23 -15.07 -6.63
CA ALA A 119 -20.48 -15.42 -8.03
C ALA A 119 -19.33 -16.21 -8.67
N ILE A 120 -18.07 -15.88 -8.32
CA ILE A 120 -16.90 -16.65 -8.74
C ILE A 120 -16.95 -18.04 -8.11
N GLN A 121 -17.22 -18.14 -6.80
CA GLN A 121 -17.36 -19.42 -6.08
C GLN A 121 -18.38 -20.33 -6.77
N ALA A 122 -19.56 -19.81 -7.10
CA ALA A 122 -20.60 -20.54 -7.81
C ALA A 122 -20.15 -20.99 -9.22
N SER A 123 -19.39 -20.14 -9.91
CA SER A 123 -18.87 -20.42 -11.26
C SER A 123 -17.79 -21.53 -11.27
N ILE A 124 -17.12 -21.76 -10.13
CA ILE A 124 -16.01 -22.72 -10.01
C ILE A 124 -16.34 -23.93 -9.12
N ALA A 125 -17.62 -24.17 -8.80
CA ALA A 125 -18.07 -25.19 -7.85
C ALA A 125 -17.59 -26.62 -8.17
N THR A 126 -17.36 -26.97 -9.45
CA THR A 126 -16.76 -28.25 -9.85
C THR A 126 -15.53 -28.03 -10.75
N PRO A 127 -14.65 -29.04 -10.91
CA PRO A 127 -13.53 -28.95 -11.85
C PRO A 127 -13.95 -28.60 -13.28
N GLU A 128 -15.09 -29.12 -13.73
CA GLU A 128 -15.64 -28.86 -15.07
C GLU A 128 -16.11 -27.41 -15.20
N THR A 129 -16.89 -26.90 -14.23
CA THR A 129 -17.36 -25.51 -14.28
C THR A 129 -16.19 -24.54 -14.12
N LYS A 130 -15.20 -24.84 -13.28
CA LYS A 130 -13.95 -24.07 -13.18
C LYS A 130 -13.23 -24.00 -14.53
N LYS A 131 -13.11 -25.13 -15.25
CA LYS A 131 -12.49 -25.16 -16.59
C LYS A 131 -13.26 -24.30 -17.61
N VAL A 132 -14.59 -24.36 -17.60
CA VAL A 132 -15.45 -23.52 -18.45
C VAL A 132 -15.26 -22.05 -18.11
N PHE A 133 -15.29 -21.70 -16.82
CA PHE A 133 -15.07 -20.34 -16.34
C PHE A 133 -13.71 -19.77 -16.77
N LEU A 134 -12.62 -20.52 -16.56
CA LEU A 134 -11.28 -20.11 -16.96
C LEU A 134 -11.12 -19.97 -18.47
N THR A 135 -11.80 -20.83 -19.24
CA THR A 135 -11.83 -20.73 -20.71
C THR A 135 -12.57 -19.47 -21.14
N ARG A 136 -13.74 -19.20 -20.57
CA ARG A 136 -14.52 -17.98 -20.86
C ARG A 136 -13.74 -16.73 -20.47
N LEU A 137 -13.10 -16.71 -19.31
CA LEU A 137 -12.26 -15.59 -18.86
C LEU A 137 -11.08 -15.30 -19.80
N ARG A 138 -10.56 -16.33 -20.49
CA ARG A 138 -9.50 -16.18 -21.50
C ARG A 138 -10.04 -15.68 -22.85
N MET A 139 -11.16 -16.25 -23.31
CA MET A 139 -11.69 -16.01 -24.66
C MET A 139 -12.57 -14.76 -24.74
N GLU A 140 -13.31 -14.47 -23.67
CA GLU A 140 -14.29 -13.39 -23.57
C GLU A 140 -14.11 -12.63 -22.23
N PRO A 141 -12.99 -11.93 -22.00
CA PRO A 141 -12.71 -11.33 -20.69
C PRO A 141 -13.78 -10.35 -20.20
N ARG A 142 -14.48 -9.67 -21.12
CA ARG A 142 -15.59 -8.74 -20.81
C ARG A 142 -16.80 -9.41 -20.19
N SER A 143 -16.97 -10.72 -20.39
CA SER A 143 -18.09 -11.49 -19.78
C SER A 143 -18.05 -11.46 -18.25
N ILE A 144 -16.91 -11.10 -17.64
CA ILE A 144 -16.81 -10.95 -16.19
C ILE A 144 -17.78 -9.89 -15.63
N ARG A 145 -18.14 -8.89 -16.44
CA ARG A 145 -19.12 -7.86 -16.07
C ARG A 145 -20.55 -8.40 -15.91
N GLU A 146 -20.81 -9.59 -16.46
CA GLU A 146 -22.13 -10.23 -16.41
C GLU A 146 -22.30 -11.08 -15.15
N LEU A 147 -21.24 -11.31 -14.37
CA LEU A 147 -21.35 -12.02 -13.11
C LEU A 147 -22.23 -11.24 -12.13
N PRO A 148 -23.10 -11.92 -11.37
CA PRO A 148 -23.72 -11.31 -10.20
C PRO A 148 -22.67 -10.67 -9.29
N GLY A 149 -22.93 -9.44 -8.82
CA GLY A 149 -22.00 -8.70 -7.97
C GLY A 149 -20.85 -8.00 -8.69
N ALA A 150 -20.71 -8.13 -10.01
CA ALA A 150 -19.72 -7.37 -10.76
C ALA A 150 -19.98 -5.85 -10.68
N ASP A 151 -21.24 -5.42 -10.64
CA ASP A 151 -21.66 -4.04 -10.38
C ASP A 151 -21.20 -3.55 -9.01
N LYS A 152 -21.32 -4.39 -7.98
CA LYS A 152 -20.85 -4.10 -6.61
C LYS A 152 -19.33 -3.98 -6.54
N ALA A 153 -18.61 -4.84 -7.25
CA ALA A 153 -17.15 -4.77 -7.33
C ALA A 153 -16.69 -3.49 -8.04
N ILE A 154 -17.37 -3.09 -9.11
CA ILE A 154 -17.12 -1.82 -9.79
C ILE A 154 -17.40 -0.65 -8.84
N GLU A 155 -18.54 -0.66 -8.16
CA GLU A 155 -18.90 0.37 -7.16
C GLU A 155 -17.82 0.51 -6.08
N ALA A 156 -17.33 -0.61 -5.51
CA ALA A 156 -16.29 -0.62 -4.50
C ALA A 156 -14.96 -0.01 -5.01
N VAL A 157 -14.52 -0.38 -6.22
CA VAL A 157 -13.31 0.17 -6.84
C VAL A 157 -13.45 1.68 -7.08
N MET A 158 -14.61 2.11 -7.56
CA MET A 158 -14.89 3.51 -7.88
C MET A 158 -14.96 4.37 -6.62
N MET A 159 -15.60 3.87 -5.56
CA MET A 159 -15.64 4.51 -4.24
C MET A 159 -14.23 4.65 -3.66
N MET A 160 -13.42 3.58 -3.69
CA MET A 160 -12.03 3.62 -3.25
C MET A 160 -11.23 4.67 -4.03
N ALA A 161 -11.32 4.68 -5.36
CA ALA A 161 -10.59 5.62 -6.20
C ALA A 161 -10.99 7.09 -5.93
N ALA A 162 -12.29 7.35 -5.76
CA ALA A 162 -12.80 8.70 -5.47
C ALA A 162 -12.31 9.21 -4.11
N ARG A 163 -12.46 8.39 -3.06
CA ARG A 163 -12.07 8.79 -1.69
C ARG A 163 -10.57 9.01 -1.58
N ASP A 164 -9.78 8.14 -2.17
CA ASP A 164 -8.33 8.26 -2.17
C ASP A 164 -7.88 9.53 -2.88
N ALA A 165 -8.43 9.82 -4.06
CA ALA A 165 -8.14 11.04 -4.80
C ALA A 165 -8.51 12.29 -3.98
N THR A 166 -9.68 12.33 -3.35
CA THR A 166 -10.08 13.45 -2.48
C THR A 166 -9.10 13.65 -1.33
N LYS A 167 -8.63 12.57 -0.69
CA LYS A 167 -7.65 12.66 0.42
C LYS A 167 -6.30 13.17 -0.04
N ILE A 168 -5.80 12.67 -1.17
CA ILE A 168 -4.53 13.13 -1.75
C ILE A 168 -4.61 14.61 -2.14
N ASN A 169 -5.72 15.03 -2.77
CA ASN A 169 -5.94 16.41 -3.15
C ASN A 169 -6.03 17.33 -1.92
N SER A 170 -6.79 16.93 -0.90
CA SER A 170 -6.91 17.72 0.33
C SER A 170 -5.58 17.89 1.05
N LEU A 171 -4.72 16.86 1.02
CA LEU A 171 -3.34 16.98 1.50
C LEU A 171 -2.54 17.97 0.64
N GLY A 172 -2.69 17.94 -0.69
CA GLY A 172 -2.05 18.89 -1.60
C GLY A 172 -2.44 20.34 -1.33
N GLU A 173 -3.73 20.62 -1.21
CA GLU A 173 -4.26 21.94 -0.84
C GLU A 173 -3.68 22.42 0.50
N SER A 174 -3.55 21.52 1.49
CA SER A 174 -2.95 21.89 2.78
C SER A 174 -1.48 22.34 2.66
N PHE A 175 -0.73 21.79 1.71
CA PHE A 175 0.65 22.20 1.42
C PHE A 175 0.70 23.54 0.68
N ILE A 176 -0.25 23.81 -0.22
CA ILE A 176 -0.41 25.12 -0.89
C ILE A 176 -0.75 26.20 0.14
N ASP A 177 -1.73 25.96 1.02
CA ASP A 177 -2.05 26.88 2.12
C ASP A 177 -0.84 27.13 3.02
N ARG A 178 -0.10 26.05 3.34
CA ARG A 178 1.10 26.16 4.16
C ARG A 178 2.19 26.96 3.45
N ALA A 179 2.37 26.79 2.14
CA ALA A 179 3.29 27.60 1.34
C ALA A 179 3.02 29.09 1.52
N TYR A 180 1.76 29.53 1.41
CA TYR A 180 1.39 30.93 1.64
C TYR A 180 1.66 31.37 3.08
N SER A 181 1.30 30.55 4.08
CA SER A 181 1.54 30.88 5.49
C SER A 181 3.04 31.03 5.84
N MET A 182 3.91 30.28 5.17
CA MET A 182 5.35 30.24 5.43
C MET A 182 6.12 31.40 4.79
N GLN A 183 5.50 32.21 3.93
CA GLN A 183 6.14 33.36 3.27
C GLN A 183 6.72 34.37 4.27
N ASN A 184 6.17 34.43 5.50
CA ASN A 184 6.64 35.31 6.56
C ASN A 184 7.47 34.60 7.65
N VAL A 185 7.76 33.31 7.49
CA VAL A 185 8.45 32.48 8.49
C VAL A 185 9.97 32.47 8.25
N GLY A 186 10.74 32.80 9.29
CA GLY A 186 12.18 33.05 9.17
C GLY A 186 13.00 31.90 8.60
N TRP A 187 12.73 30.65 8.99
CA TRP A 187 13.43 29.48 8.47
C TRP A 187 13.02 29.15 7.03
N ALA A 188 11.75 29.39 6.66
CA ALA A 188 11.22 29.02 5.36
C ALA A 188 11.73 29.95 4.24
N LYS A 189 12.01 31.22 4.57
CA LYS A 189 12.61 32.20 3.65
C LYS A 189 14.11 32.00 3.42
N LYS A 190 14.78 31.19 4.24
CA LYS A 190 16.22 30.95 4.04
C LYS A 190 16.42 30.27 2.68
N LYS A 191 17.46 30.70 1.97
CA LYS A 191 17.81 30.14 0.67
C LYS A 191 18.13 28.64 0.82
N LEU A 192 17.53 27.82 -0.03
CA LEU A 192 17.81 26.39 -0.14
C LEU A 192 19.13 26.13 -0.89
N SER A 193 19.59 24.87 -0.89
CA SER A 193 20.62 24.40 -1.82
C SER A 193 20.16 24.55 -3.28
N GLU A 194 21.03 24.28 -4.25
CA GLU A 194 20.68 24.41 -5.68
C GLU A 194 19.55 23.43 -6.07
N GLY A 195 18.60 23.85 -6.91
CA GLY A 195 17.37 23.09 -7.19
C GLY A 195 17.56 21.72 -7.84
N MET A 196 18.38 21.64 -8.89
CA MET A 196 18.66 20.38 -9.59
C MET A 196 19.36 19.36 -8.70
N SER A 197 20.25 19.82 -7.81
CA SER A 197 20.93 18.96 -6.83
C SER A 197 19.93 18.23 -5.96
N ARG A 198 18.80 18.87 -5.64
CA ARG A 198 17.75 18.34 -4.76
C ARG A 198 16.85 17.36 -5.49
N VAL A 199 16.65 17.56 -6.79
CA VAL A 199 16.02 16.57 -7.68
C VAL A 199 16.90 15.31 -7.77
N TYR A 200 18.23 15.46 -7.90
CA TYR A 200 19.14 14.32 -7.91
C TYR A 200 19.19 13.61 -6.55
N GLU A 201 19.24 14.34 -5.44
CA GLU A 201 19.13 13.79 -4.08
C GLU A 201 17.86 12.94 -3.92
N ALA A 202 16.71 13.40 -4.42
CA ALA A 202 15.46 12.65 -4.35
C ALA A 202 15.50 11.35 -5.16
N ARG A 203 16.17 11.34 -6.32
CA ARG A 203 16.38 10.13 -7.15
C ARG A 203 17.32 9.14 -6.47
N ASP A 204 18.40 9.62 -5.86
CA ASP A 204 19.34 8.78 -5.10
C ASP A 204 18.66 8.21 -3.85
N TYR A 205 17.85 9.02 -3.16
CA TYR A 205 17.01 8.57 -2.06
C TYR A 205 16.05 7.47 -2.52
N ALA A 206 15.41 7.61 -3.69
CA ALA A 206 14.51 6.58 -4.21
C ALA A 206 15.20 5.22 -4.41
N ALA A 207 16.46 5.22 -4.82
CA ALA A 207 17.25 4.01 -5.04
C ALA A 207 17.77 3.36 -3.74
N THR A 208 17.89 4.14 -2.67
CA THR A 208 18.54 3.71 -1.41
C THR A 208 17.59 3.61 -0.23
N ARG A 209 16.39 4.19 -0.32
CA ARG A 209 15.44 4.23 0.79
C ARG A 209 15.05 2.83 1.23
N GLU A 210 15.02 2.64 2.54
CA GLU A 210 14.35 1.50 3.13
C GLU A 210 12.84 1.65 2.88
N ARG A 211 12.27 0.67 2.19
CA ARG A 211 10.81 0.54 2.11
C ARG A 211 10.36 -0.14 3.39
N ALA A 212 9.27 0.34 3.99
CA ALA A 212 8.64 -0.35 5.11
C ALA A 212 8.49 -1.83 4.74
N GLY A 213 8.86 -2.73 5.66
CA GLY A 213 8.88 -4.17 5.40
C GLY A 213 7.54 -4.62 4.81
N THR A 214 7.59 -5.55 3.85
CA THR A 214 6.43 -6.02 3.09
C THR A 214 5.22 -6.27 4.00
N PRO A 215 4.19 -5.38 4.02
CA PRO A 215 3.04 -5.60 4.87
C PRO A 215 2.31 -6.86 4.44
N VAL A 216 1.79 -7.57 5.44
CA VAL A 216 1.22 -8.90 5.28
C VAL A 216 -0.24 -8.77 4.87
N LEU A 217 -0.60 -9.33 3.71
CA LEU A 217 -1.99 -9.59 3.38
C LEU A 217 -2.38 -10.93 4.03
N PRO A 218 -3.38 -10.98 4.92
CA PRO A 218 -3.83 -12.20 5.59
C PRO A 218 -4.62 -13.13 4.66
N ALA A 219 -4.58 -12.88 3.35
CA ALA A 219 -5.35 -13.54 2.31
C ALA A 219 -5.55 -15.03 2.57
N TYR A 220 -6.78 -15.49 2.38
CA TYR A 220 -7.19 -16.86 2.71
C TYR A 220 -8.01 -17.47 1.57
N VAL A 221 -8.16 -18.79 1.60
CA VAL A 221 -9.00 -19.51 0.63
C VAL A 221 -10.26 -20.02 1.34
N SER A 222 -11.42 -19.66 0.82
CA SER A 222 -12.72 -20.15 1.27
C SER A 222 -13.50 -20.73 0.09
N ALA A 223 -13.95 -21.98 0.23
CA ALA A 223 -14.69 -22.70 -0.81
C ALA A 223 -14.05 -22.64 -2.22
N GLY A 224 -12.71 -22.67 -2.28
CA GLY A 224 -11.94 -22.63 -3.52
C GLY A 224 -11.71 -21.22 -4.10
N VAL A 225 -12.21 -20.17 -3.44
CA VAL A 225 -11.97 -18.77 -3.77
C VAL A 225 -10.92 -18.16 -2.84
N GLN A 226 -9.89 -17.55 -3.40
CA GLN A 226 -8.89 -16.76 -2.69
C GLN A 226 -9.42 -15.34 -2.45
N LEU A 227 -9.41 -14.91 -1.19
CA LEU A 227 -9.90 -13.62 -0.73
C LEU A 227 -8.75 -12.80 -0.13
N PRO A 228 -8.61 -11.51 -0.48
CA PRO A 228 -7.55 -10.66 0.08
C PRO A 228 -7.70 -10.36 1.58
N ALA A 229 -8.94 -10.30 2.07
CA ALA A 229 -9.28 -9.98 3.46
C ALA A 229 -8.82 -8.57 3.87
N LEU A 230 -9.12 -7.56 3.05
CA LEU A 230 -8.61 -6.20 3.26
C LEU A 230 -9.12 -5.58 4.55
N ASP A 231 -10.28 -6.00 5.07
CA ASP A 231 -10.84 -5.53 6.33
C ASP A 231 -10.03 -5.92 7.59
N GLN A 232 -9.13 -6.88 7.48
CA GLN A 232 -8.29 -7.41 8.56
C GLN A 232 -6.82 -6.99 8.45
N THR A 233 -6.53 -5.97 7.65
CA THR A 233 -5.18 -5.50 7.34
C THR A 233 -4.84 -4.19 8.03
N ASP A 234 -3.56 -3.80 7.94
CA ASP A 234 -3.11 -2.45 8.28
C ASP A 234 -3.89 -1.38 7.48
N PRO A 235 -4.08 -0.16 8.01
CA PRO A 235 -4.93 0.87 7.39
C PRO A 235 -4.63 1.16 5.91
N GLU A 236 -3.37 1.08 5.47
CA GLU A 236 -2.95 1.36 4.10
C GLU A 236 -3.50 0.37 3.07
N TRP A 237 -3.78 -0.87 3.49
CA TRP A 237 -4.37 -1.92 2.66
C TRP A 237 -5.89 -1.88 2.63
N GLN A 238 -6.53 -1.19 3.57
CA GLN A 238 -7.98 -1.15 3.65
C GLN A 238 -8.55 -0.33 2.48
N ALA A 239 -9.65 -0.82 1.88
CA ALA A 239 -10.39 -0.04 0.87
C ALA A 239 -10.94 1.28 1.45
N THR A 240 -11.05 1.37 2.77
CA THR A 240 -11.45 2.53 3.56
C THR A 240 -10.27 3.33 4.09
N TRP A 241 -9.06 3.20 3.52
CA TRP A 241 -7.88 4.01 3.89
C TRP A 241 -8.18 5.52 3.90
N SER A 242 -9.02 5.98 2.97
CA SER A 242 -9.61 7.30 2.98
C SER A 242 -11.00 7.28 3.59
N ASP A 243 -11.20 8.18 4.57
CA ASP A 243 -12.44 8.49 5.27
C ASP A 243 -13.16 9.70 4.65
N GLU A 244 -12.64 10.23 3.55
CA GLU A 244 -13.25 11.36 2.83
C GLU A 244 -14.63 11.00 2.27
N ASP A 245 -15.53 11.98 2.31
CA ASP A 245 -16.80 11.90 1.61
C ASP A 245 -16.57 12.22 0.13
N ALA A 246 -16.73 11.21 -0.73
CA ALA A 246 -16.60 11.35 -2.17
C ALA A 246 -17.74 10.63 -2.89
N VAL A 247 -18.28 11.27 -3.92
CA VAL A 247 -19.31 10.68 -4.80
C VAL A 247 -18.65 10.35 -6.14
N PRO A 248 -18.37 9.07 -6.45
CA PRO A 248 -17.67 8.70 -7.67
C PRO A 248 -18.50 9.10 -8.89
N GLN A 249 -17.89 9.84 -9.82
CA GLN A 249 -18.46 10.10 -11.12
C GLN A 249 -17.91 9.08 -12.11
N ILE A 250 -18.78 8.24 -12.66
CA ILE A 250 -18.34 7.18 -13.58
C ILE A 250 -17.82 7.83 -14.86
N ASN A 251 -16.51 7.75 -15.09
CA ASN A 251 -15.92 8.15 -16.36
C ASN A 251 -16.13 7.02 -17.40
N PRO A 252 -16.91 7.23 -18.49
CA PRO A 252 -17.15 6.17 -19.47
C PRO A 252 -15.87 5.62 -20.10
N ARG A 253 -14.81 6.45 -20.19
CA ARG A 253 -13.49 6.07 -20.69
C ARG A 253 -12.74 5.12 -19.75
N ALA A 254 -13.19 4.95 -18.50
CA ALA A 254 -12.62 4.01 -17.54
C ALA A 254 -13.01 2.54 -17.83
N THR A 255 -14.00 2.29 -18.69
CA THR A 255 -14.49 0.92 -18.97
C THR A 255 -13.35 -0.08 -19.27
N PRO A 256 -12.37 0.20 -20.14
CA PRO A 256 -11.31 -0.76 -20.42
C PRO A 256 -10.37 -1.02 -19.25
N ILE A 257 -10.18 -0.07 -18.32
CA ILE A 257 -9.34 -0.32 -17.14
C ILE A 257 -10.10 -1.11 -16.08
N ILE A 258 -11.39 -0.81 -15.92
CA ILE A 258 -12.29 -1.57 -15.03
C ILE A 258 -12.43 -3.03 -15.49
N ASP A 259 -12.51 -3.29 -16.80
CA ASP A 259 -12.51 -4.65 -17.33
C ASP A 259 -11.24 -5.41 -16.94
N ARG A 260 -10.07 -4.75 -16.99
CA ARG A 260 -8.79 -5.36 -16.58
C ARG A 260 -8.76 -5.65 -15.08
N VAL A 261 -9.26 -4.72 -14.27
CA VAL A 261 -9.40 -4.86 -12.82
C VAL A 261 -10.25 -6.09 -12.47
N LEU A 262 -11.43 -6.24 -13.07
CA LEU A 262 -12.31 -7.38 -12.82
C LEU A 262 -11.70 -8.71 -13.28
N VAL A 263 -10.99 -8.72 -14.41
CA VAL A 263 -10.30 -9.92 -14.90
C VAL A 263 -9.17 -10.32 -13.94
N LEU A 264 -8.38 -9.37 -13.45
CA LEU A 264 -7.35 -9.63 -12.44
C LEU A 264 -7.97 -10.13 -11.13
N ALA A 265 -9.06 -9.52 -10.67
CA ALA A 265 -9.78 -9.92 -9.48
C ALA A 265 -10.28 -11.36 -9.58
N ALA A 266 -10.86 -11.74 -10.72
CA ALA A 266 -11.31 -13.09 -10.98
C ALA A 266 -10.14 -14.09 -11.04
N ARG A 267 -9.02 -13.73 -11.68
CA ARG A 267 -7.81 -14.57 -11.73
C ARG A 267 -7.18 -14.75 -10.36
N TYR A 268 -7.17 -13.69 -9.54
CA TYR A 268 -6.73 -13.75 -8.15
C TYR A 268 -7.58 -14.72 -7.37
N SER A 269 -8.89 -14.52 -7.44
CA SER A 269 -9.90 -15.32 -6.74
C SER A 269 -9.81 -16.82 -7.05
N VAL A 270 -9.38 -17.22 -8.24
CA VAL A 270 -9.27 -18.64 -8.61
C VAL A 270 -7.85 -19.23 -8.49
N GLY A 271 -6.89 -18.43 -8.02
CA GLY A 271 -5.49 -18.80 -7.82
C GLY A 271 -4.65 -18.88 -9.11
N GLU A 272 -5.02 -18.14 -10.16
CA GLU A 272 -4.44 -18.22 -11.52
C GLU A 272 -3.70 -16.94 -11.93
N VAL A 273 -3.16 -16.21 -10.96
CA VAL A 273 -2.33 -15.01 -11.19
C VAL A 273 -0.87 -15.42 -11.35
N THR A 274 -0.29 -15.03 -12.48
CA THR A 274 1.14 -15.20 -12.80
C THR A 274 1.74 -13.85 -13.18
N ASP A 275 3.07 -13.73 -13.20
CA ASP A 275 3.73 -12.47 -13.61
C ASP A 275 3.27 -12.02 -15.02
N PRO A 276 3.17 -12.88 -16.05
CA PRO A 276 2.66 -12.46 -17.36
C PRO A 276 1.21 -11.97 -17.35
N VAL A 277 0.38 -12.50 -16.46
CA VAL A 277 -1.01 -12.03 -16.28
C VAL A 277 -1.00 -10.62 -15.70
N VAL A 278 -0.23 -10.40 -14.63
CA VAL A 278 -0.13 -9.08 -14.00
C VAL A 278 0.48 -8.06 -14.97
N ASP A 279 1.58 -8.41 -15.62
CA ASP A 279 2.22 -7.56 -16.64
C ASP A 279 1.29 -7.25 -17.81
N GLY A 280 0.37 -8.15 -18.17
CA GLY A 280 -0.59 -7.94 -19.25
C GLY A 280 -1.77 -7.04 -18.87
N TYR A 281 -2.28 -7.18 -17.65
CA TYR A 281 -3.54 -6.57 -17.23
C TYR A 281 -3.41 -5.42 -16.24
N ALA A 282 -2.39 -5.41 -15.37
CA ALA A 282 -2.17 -4.35 -14.38
C ALA A 282 -1.51 -3.12 -15.02
N LYS A 283 -2.14 -2.58 -16.07
CA LYS A 283 -1.61 -1.46 -16.86
C LYS A 283 -2.71 -0.45 -17.16
N SER A 284 -2.44 0.81 -16.83
CA SER A 284 -3.24 1.96 -17.24
C SER A 284 -2.34 2.92 -18.01
N ASP A 285 -2.44 2.94 -19.34
CA ASP A 285 -1.64 3.87 -20.15
C ASP A 285 -1.99 5.33 -19.86
N GLN A 286 -3.25 5.60 -19.53
CA GLN A 286 -3.72 6.93 -19.14
C GLN A 286 -3.07 7.38 -17.82
N SER A 287 -3.21 6.59 -16.75
CA SER A 287 -2.61 6.91 -15.45
C SER A 287 -1.10 6.98 -15.54
N ARG A 288 -0.45 6.04 -16.24
CA ARG A 288 0.99 6.05 -16.43
C ARG A 288 1.47 7.34 -17.10
N ARG A 289 0.86 7.75 -18.23
CA ARG A 289 1.26 9.01 -18.90
C ARG A 289 1.03 10.21 -17.99
N CYS A 290 -0.11 10.28 -17.32
CA CYS A 290 -0.44 11.36 -16.40
C CYS A 290 0.58 11.45 -15.25
N LEU A 291 0.86 10.34 -14.56
CA LEU A 291 1.82 10.30 -13.45
C LEU A 291 3.25 10.62 -13.89
N ASN A 292 3.65 10.25 -15.11
CA ASN A 292 4.95 10.66 -15.66
C ASN A 292 4.99 12.18 -15.86
N MET A 293 3.91 12.79 -16.34
CA MET A 293 3.84 14.25 -16.47
C MET A 293 3.83 14.95 -15.10
N ALA A 294 3.06 14.45 -14.13
CA ALA A 294 3.06 14.95 -12.76
C ALA A 294 4.47 14.95 -12.16
N MET A 295 5.21 13.84 -12.30
CA MET A 295 6.60 13.74 -11.83
C MET A 295 7.54 14.71 -12.55
N LEU A 296 7.38 14.89 -13.87
CA LEU A 296 8.17 15.87 -14.63
C LEU A 296 7.88 17.32 -14.20
N ASN A 297 6.62 17.65 -13.95
CA ASN A 297 6.22 18.97 -13.45
C ASN A 297 6.78 19.20 -12.04
N PHE A 298 6.72 18.17 -11.19
CA PHE A 298 7.25 18.22 -9.84
C PHE A 298 8.76 18.49 -9.84
N ASP A 299 9.54 17.71 -10.61
CA ASP A 299 10.99 17.91 -10.76
C ASP A 299 11.33 19.32 -11.28
N GLN A 300 10.60 19.82 -12.29
CA GLN A 300 10.83 21.15 -12.87
C GLN A 300 10.51 22.27 -11.88
N CYS A 301 9.39 22.15 -11.16
CA CYS A 301 8.99 23.12 -10.15
C CYS A 301 10.04 23.16 -9.04
N ILE A 302 10.41 21.99 -8.48
CA ILE A 302 11.44 21.87 -7.45
C ILE A 302 12.75 22.50 -7.91
N ALA A 303 13.21 22.22 -9.13
CA ALA A 303 14.44 22.77 -9.68
C ALA A 303 14.44 24.31 -9.73
N ALA A 304 13.27 24.93 -9.92
CA ALA A 304 13.12 26.39 -9.96
C ALA A 304 13.04 27.05 -8.57
N THR A 305 12.69 26.31 -7.52
CA THR A 305 12.49 26.86 -6.18
C THR A 305 13.80 27.27 -5.47
N ARG A 306 13.72 28.34 -4.68
CA ARG A 306 14.81 28.94 -3.91
C ARG A 306 14.58 28.90 -2.40
N THR A 307 13.34 28.69 -1.97
CA THR A 307 12.91 28.75 -0.57
C THR A 307 12.00 27.58 -0.23
N ALA A 308 11.87 27.24 1.06
CA ALA A 308 11.08 26.08 1.48
C ALA A 308 9.58 26.26 1.27
N TYR A 309 9.09 27.50 1.26
CA TYR A 309 7.68 27.74 0.96
C TYR A 309 7.36 27.57 -0.53
N GLU A 310 8.30 27.86 -1.44
CA GLU A 310 8.15 27.51 -2.86
C GLU A 310 8.18 25.98 -3.04
N GLU A 311 9.06 25.27 -2.31
CA GLU A 311 9.11 23.80 -2.32
C GLU A 311 7.78 23.20 -1.82
N ALA A 312 7.16 23.78 -0.78
CA ALA A 312 5.83 23.37 -0.30
C ALA A 312 4.75 23.53 -1.38
N PHE A 313 4.78 24.63 -2.14
CA PHE A 313 3.83 24.84 -3.24
C PHE A 313 4.00 23.75 -4.31
N CYS A 314 5.24 23.46 -4.73
CA CYS A 314 5.50 22.39 -5.70
C CYS A 314 5.05 21.01 -5.20
N ILE A 315 5.22 20.73 -3.91
CA ILE A 315 4.73 19.49 -3.27
C ILE A 315 3.20 19.42 -3.37
N GLY A 316 2.50 20.49 -3.01
CA GLY A 316 1.05 20.53 -3.02
C GLY A 316 0.48 20.38 -4.43
N GLU A 317 0.97 21.18 -5.37
CA GLU A 317 0.45 21.20 -6.75
C GLU A 317 0.83 19.95 -7.53
N HIS A 318 2.12 19.68 -7.69
CA HIS A 318 2.59 18.63 -8.61
C HIS A 318 2.86 17.29 -7.92
N GLY A 319 3.29 17.33 -6.65
CA GLY A 319 3.54 16.12 -5.87
C GLY A 319 2.27 15.43 -5.38
N LEU A 320 1.15 16.16 -5.28
CA LEU A 320 -0.09 15.69 -4.67
C LEU A 320 -1.33 15.95 -5.56
N ASN A 321 -1.65 17.19 -5.93
CA ASN A 321 -2.87 17.48 -6.70
C ASN A 321 -2.86 16.85 -8.10
N ASP A 322 -1.77 17.01 -8.87
CA ASP A 322 -1.61 16.34 -10.17
C ASP A 322 -1.73 14.82 -10.02
N VAL A 323 -1.07 14.24 -9.01
CA VAL A 323 -1.09 12.79 -8.72
C VAL A 323 -2.50 12.32 -8.36
N SER A 324 -3.25 13.11 -7.58
CA SER A 324 -4.65 12.84 -7.25
C SER A 324 -5.51 12.72 -8.52
N GLY A 325 -5.42 13.69 -9.43
CA GLY A 325 -6.13 13.63 -10.71
C GLY A 325 -5.76 12.39 -11.52
N CYS A 326 -4.47 12.06 -11.60
CA CYS A 326 -3.98 10.90 -12.34
C CYS A 326 -4.46 9.53 -11.81
N LEU A 327 -4.74 9.43 -10.51
CA LEU A 327 -5.21 8.20 -9.87
C LEU A 327 -6.74 8.14 -9.79
N GLY A 328 -7.40 9.29 -9.62
CA GLY A 328 -8.85 9.39 -9.47
C GLY A 328 -9.64 9.58 -10.77
N TRP A 329 -8.99 9.72 -11.94
CA TRP A 329 -9.66 9.91 -13.24
C TRP A 329 -10.73 8.87 -13.57
N VAL A 330 -10.59 7.65 -13.06
CA VAL A 330 -11.60 6.60 -13.25
C VAL A 330 -12.93 6.97 -12.60
N ALA A 331 -12.87 7.68 -11.48
CA ALA A 331 -14.00 8.13 -10.67
C ALA A 331 -14.28 9.64 -10.79
N GLY A 332 -13.79 10.26 -11.86
CA GLY A 332 -14.08 11.64 -12.24
C GLY A 332 -13.23 12.70 -11.52
N ALA A 333 -12.20 12.32 -10.78
CA ALA A 333 -11.22 13.29 -10.31
C ALA A 333 -10.34 13.77 -11.48
N GLY A 334 -9.99 15.06 -11.49
CA GLY A 334 -9.09 15.63 -12.50
C GLY A 334 -9.61 15.52 -13.94
N GLU A 335 -10.84 15.99 -14.20
CA GLU A 335 -11.39 16.00 -15.56
C GLU A 335 -10.36 16.53 -16.56
N ALA A 336 -10.13 15.70 -17.59
CA ALA A 336 -9.06 15.80 -18.55
C ALA A 336 -8.99 17.18 -19.20
N GLU A 337 -7.88 17.89 -19.01
CA GLU A 337 -7.42 18.82 -20.02
C GLU A 337 -7.12 18.01 -21.30
N GLU A 338 -7.86 18.34 -22.36
CA GLU A 338 -7.71 17.80 -23.72
C GLU A 338 -6.36 18.16 -24.35
#